data_AF-A0A7C3Y122-F1
#
_entry.id   AF-A0A7C3Y122-F1
#
_cell.length_a   1.000
_cell.length_b   1.000
_cell.length_c   1.000
_cell.angle_alpha   90.00
_cell.angle_beta   90.00
_cell.angle_gamma   90.00
#
_symmetry.space_group_name_H-M   'P 1'
#
loop_
_entity.id
_entity.type
_entity.pdbx_description
1 polymer ?
#
loop_
_entity_poly.entity_id
_entity_poly.type
_entity_poly.pdbx_seq_one_letter_code
_entity_poly.pdbx_strand_id
1 'polypeptide(L)'
;MRKIIFLFLFFSFLNPIFGGVKEDISKATTSYSNGKIREAISILDEILKNNPWHREALYWKGKCMESLGFDERAKMLWLEGLRQDPSYIPYMLALGNLHLKNREPDKALEYFKKILLKNPLEIQAHTGKAEAYLQKKQFTDVQISLDEALRIQPDSAKVFFLYGELYLAKKNPEEAKKFYLKAKEIDPEFP
;
A
#
# COMPACT_ATOMS: atom_id res chain seq x y z
N MET A 1 -17.01 -10.86 65.97
CA MET A 1 -17.18 -9.40 66.08
C MET A 1 -16.07 -8.71 65.28
N ARG A 2 -16.47 -7.69 64.50
CA ARG A 2 -15.68 -6.68 63.76
C ARG A 2 -14.93 -7.09 62.48
N LYS A 3 -15.59 -6.71 61.37
CA LYS A 3 -15.12 -6.52 60.00
C LYS A 3 -14.05 -5.43 59.94
N ILE A 4 -13.01 -5.60 59.11
CA ILE A 4 -12.25 -4.48 58.54
C ILE A 4 -12.14 -4.73 57.04
N ILE A 5 -12.88 -3.89 56.31
CA ILE A 5 -12.88 -3.73 54.86
C ILE A 5 -11.68 -2.83 54.55
N PHE A 6 -10.76 -3.29 53.69
CA PHE A 6 -9.80 -2.38 53.07
C PHE A 6 -10.18 -2.12 51.62
N LEU A 7 -10.26 -0.83 51.36
CA LEU A 7 -10.87 -0.13 50.24
C LEU A 7 -10.04 -0.31 48.97
N PHE A 8 -10.71 -0.68 47.88
CA PHE A 8 -10.17 -0.62 46.52
C PHE A 8 -9.82 0.83 46.16
N LEU A 9 -8.55 1.09 45.81
CA LEU A 9 -8.17 2.26 45.02
C LEU A 9 -7.88 1.79 43.60
N PHE A 10 -8.94 1.65 42.81
CA PHE A 10 -8.82 1.68 41.35
C PHE A 10 -8.42 3.10 40.97
N PHE A 11 -7.16 3.31 40.59
CA PHE A 11 -6.77 4.51 39.87
C PHE A 11 -7.50 4.48 38.52
N SER A 12 -8.52 5.34 38.42
CA SER A 12 -9.27 5.61 37.21
C SER A 12 -8.32 6.16 36.13
N PHE A 13 -8.06 5.37 35.08
CA PHE A 13 -7.61 5.90 33.79
C PHE A 13 -8.74 6.73 33.19
N LEU A 14 -8.79 8.02 33.52
CA LEU A 14 -9.54 9.00 32.76
C LEU A 14 -8.59 9.59 31.72
N ASN A 15 -8.38 8.84 30.65
CA ASN A 15 -7.83 9.38 29.42
C ASN A 15 -9.02 9.60 28.47
N PRO A 16 -9.40 10.84 28.14
CA PRO A 16 -10.54 11.09 27.28
C PRO A 16 -10.12 10.84 25.82
N ILE A 17 -9.99 9.57 25.43
CA ILE A 17 -9.78 9.17 24.03
C ILE A 17 -11.16 8.88 23.44
N PHE A 18 -11.92 9.93 23.12
CA PHE A 18 -13.13 9.81 22.30
C PHE A 18 -12.75 9.71 20.82
N GLY A 19 -11.98 8.68 20.49
CA GLY A 19 -11.77 8.20 19.14
C GLY A 19 -11.13 6.82 19.20
N GLY A 20 -11.81 5.78 18.73
CA GLY A 20 -11.24 4.43 18.74
C GLY A 20 -10.01 4.35 17.84
N VAL A 21 -9.22 3.26 17.94
CA VAL A 21 -8.03 3.03 17.10
C VAL A 21 -8.32 3.24 15.60
N LYS A 22 -9.53 2.92 15.14
CA LYS A 22 -9.98 3.18 13.76
C LYS A 22 -10.00 4.67 13.39
N GLU A 23 -10.43 5.54 14.31
CA GLU A 23 -10.42 6.98 14.12
C GLU A 23 -8.99 7.52 14.10
N ASP A 24 -8.12 7.01 14.97
CA ASP A 24 -6.71 7.40 15.01
C ASP A 24 -5.98 6.98 13.73
N ILE A 25 -6.27 5.79 13.18
CA ILE A 25 -5.80 5.41 11.84
C ILE A 25 -6.27 6.42 10.80
N SER A 26 -7.57 6.75 10.78
CA SER A 26 -8.11 7.72 9.82
C SER A 26 -7.46 9.10 9.93
N LYS A 27 -7.15 9.55 11.15
CA LYS A 27 -6.40 10.79 11.38
C LYS A 27 -4.98 10.68 10.84
N ALA A 28 -4.27 9.59 11.14
CA ALA A 28 -2.91 9.36 10.65
C ALA A 28 -2.84 9.32 9.12
N THR A 29 -3.80 8.65 8.45
CA THR A 29 -3.84 8.61 6.97
C THR A 29 -4.13 9.97 6.36
N THR A 30 -4.97 10.78 7.02
CA THR A 30 -5.28 12.15 6.58
C THR A 30 -4.09 13.09 6.77
N SER A 31 -3.38 12.98 7.89
CA SER A 31 -2.12 13.72 8.10
C SER A 31 -1.06 13.31 7.06
N TYR A 32 -0.95 12.02 6.75
CA TYR A 32 -0.07 11.53 5.69
C TYR A 32 -0.42 12.12 4.32
N SER A 33 -1.69 12.07 3.91
CA SER A 33 -2.13 12.61 2.61
C SER A 33 -1.92 14.12 2.50
N ASN A 34 -2.01 14.84 3.62
CA ASN A 34 -1.76 16.28 3.68
C ASN A 34 -0.26 16.64 3.82
N GLY A 35 0.65 15.67 3.68
CA GLY A 35 2.09 15.87 3.80
C GLY A 35 2.59 16.12 5.23
N LYS A 36 1.72 16.02 6.24
CA LYS A 36 2.07 16.17 7.67
C LYS A 36 2.63 14.85 8.23
N ILE A 37 3.74 14.39 7.64
CA ILE A 37 4.30 13.06 7.89
C ILE A 37 4.68 12.85 9.36
N ARG A 38 5.22 13.88 10.04
CA ARG A 38 5.58 13.79 11.47
C ARG A 38 4.38 13.60 12.38
N GLU A 39 3.26 14.27 12.09
CA GLU A 39 2.00 14.12 12.83
C GLU A 39 1.45 12.70 12.64
N ALA A 40 1.44 12.20 11.41
CA ALA A 40 1.01 10.84 11.11
C ALA A 40 1.84 9.81 11.91
N ILE A 41 3.17 9.94 11.92
CA ILE A 41 4.05 9.06 12.71
C ILE A 41 3.71 9.11 14.20
N SER A 42 3.50 10.31 14.77
CA SER A 42 3.17 10.46 16.18
C SER A 42 1.89 9.71 16.57
N ILE A 43 0.85 9.80 15.74
CA ILE A 43 -0.42 9.09 15.98
C ILE A 43 -0.20 7.58 15.89
N LEU A 44 0.54 7.12 14.87
CA LEU A 44 0.82 5.71 14.65
C LEU A 44 1.66 5.11 15.79
N ASP A 45 2.60 5.87 16.34
CA ASP A 45 3.43 5.45 17.47
C ASP A 45 2.61 5.24 18.75
N GLU A 46 1.61 6.07 19.02
CA GLU A 46 0.69 5.87 20.14
C GLU A 46 -0.17 4.61 19.97
N ILE A 47 -0.64 4.32 18.74
CA ILE A 47 -1.34 3.06 18.45
C ILE A 47 -0.41 1.86 18.70
N LEU A 48 0.82 1.93 18.18
CA LEU A 48 1.80 0.83 18.26
C LEU A 48 2.33 0.62 19.68
N LYS A 49 2.35 1.65 20.52
CA LYS A 49 2.69 1.53 21.94
C LYS A 49 1.72 0.62 22.69
N ASN A 50 0.42 0.69 22.36
CA ASN A 50 -0.62 -0.11 22.97
C ASN A 50 -0.81 -1.47 22.26
N ASN A 51 -0.56 -1.52 20.95
CA ASN A 51 -0.60 -2.74 20.15
C ASN A 51 0.55 -2.75 19.12
N PRO A 52 1.73 -3.31 19.49
CA PRO A 52 2.92 -3.31 18.63
C PRO A 52 2.73 -3.95 17.25
N TRP A 53 1.74 -4.84 17.13
CA TRP A 53 1.46 -5.59 15.90
C TRP A 53 0.19 -5.13 15.20
N HIS A 54 -0.29 -3.91 15.49
CA HIS A 54 -1.45 -3.36 14.81
C HIS A 54 -1.18 -3.17 13.31
N ARG A 55 -1.77 -4.03 12.47
CA ARG A 55 -1.34 -4.19 11.08
C ARG A 55 -1.43 -2.91 10.24
N GLU A 56 -2.54 -2.18 10.37
CA GLU A 56 -2.75 -0.93 9.63
C GLU A 56 -1.78 0.16 10.09
N ALA A 57 -1.45 0.19 11.40
CA ALA A 57 -0.54 1.20 11.94
C ALA A 57 0.90 0.95 11.46
N LEU A 58 1.36 -0.31 11.50
CA LEU A 58 2.66 -0.69 10.95
C LEU A 58 2.76 -0.38 9.45
N TYR A 59 1.69 -0.66 8.68
CA TYR A 59 1.64 -0.36 7.25
C TYR A 59 1.84 1.13 6.98
N TRP A 60 1.02 1.97 7.62
CA TRP A 60 1.07 3.42 7.43
C TRP A 60 2.35 4.04 7.98
N LYS A 61 2.93 3.50 9.06
CA LYS A 61 4.24 3.94 9.56
C LYS A 61 5.32 3.62 8.53
N GLY A 62 5.27 2.45 7.90
CA GLY A 62 6.15 2.12 6.78
C GLY A 62 5.99 3.09 5.61
N LYS A 63 4.75 3.45 5.22
CA LYS A 63 4.50 4.47 4.18
C LYS A 63 5.09 5.84 4.55
N CYS A 64 4.99 6.25 5.82
CA CYS A 64 5.65 7.46 6.31
C CYS A 64 7.17 7.37 6.17
N MET A 65 7.79 6.24 6.55
CA MET A 65 9.23 6.05 6.41
C MET A 65 9.68 6.10 4.94
N GLU A 66 8.94 5.46 4.03
CA GLU A 66 9.20 5.50 2.58
C GLU A 66 9.12 6.94 2.04
N SER A 67 8.10 7.71 2.45
CA SER A 67 7.93 9.10 2.02
C SER A 67 9.07 10.03 2.47
N LEU A 68 9.75 9.66 3.57
CA LEU A 68 10.93 10.35 4.09
C LEU A 68 12.24 9.85 3.46
N GLY A 69 12.18 8.88 2.54
CA GLY A 69 13.36 8.26 1.92
C GLY A 69 14.02 7.18 2.77
N PHE A 70 13.43 6.78 3.90
CA PHE A 70 13.94 5.70 4.75
C PHE A 70 13.43 4.33 4.30
N ASP A 71 13.73 3.97 3.05
CA ASP A 71 13.21 2.78 2.37
C ASP A 71 13.51 1.47 3.12
N GLU A 72 14.72 1.31 3.66
CA GLU A 72 15.06 0.11 4.46
C GLU A 72 14.26 0.04 5.77
N ARG A 73 13.94 1.17 6.40
CA ARG A 73 13.07 1.18 7.60
C ARG A 73 11.64 0.83 7.24
N ALA A 74 11.13 1.36 6.13
CA ALA A 74 9.81 1.01 5.61
C ALA A 74 9.68 -0.49 5.34
N LYS A 75 10.67 -1.04 4.62
CA LYS A 75 10.78 -2.47 4.32
C LYS A 75 10.80 -3.32 5.59
N MET A 76 11.59 -2.95 6.60
CA MET A 76 11.66 -3.69 7.87
C MET A 76 10.30 -3.72 8.58
N LEU A 77 9.58 -2.59 8.64
CA LEU A 77 8.24 -2.53 9.23
C LEU A 77 7.24 -3.44 8.50
N TRP A 78 7.25 -3.44 7.17
CA TRP A 78 6.34 -4.28 6.39
C TRP A 78 6.72 -5.77 6.44
N LEU A 79 8.02 -6.11 6.42
CA LEU A 79 8.47 -7.49 6.60
C LEU A 79 8.10 -8.02 7.98
N GLU A 80 8.23 -7.18 9.01
CA GLU A 80 7.85 -7.54 10.36
C GLU A 80 6.34 -7.71 10.52
N GLY A 81 5.56 -6.76 10.02
CA GLY A 81 4.10 -6.89 9.95
C GLY A 81 3.65 -8.13 9.19
N LEU A 82 4.29 -8.44 8.06
CA LEU A 82 3.99 -9.62 7.25
C LEU A 82 4.34 -10.93 7.96
N ARG A 83 5.36 -10.94 8.83
CA ARG A 83 5.65 -12.12 9.69
C ARG A 83 4.52 -12.38 10.68
N GLN A 84 3.88 -11.34 11.20
CA GLN A 84 2.79 -11.46 12.17
C GLN A 84 1.44 -11.74 11.51
N ASP A 85 1.15 -11.08 10.38
CA ASP A 85 -0.06 -11.30 9.57
C ASP A 85 0.33 -11.59 8.10
N PRO A 86 0.65 -12.85 7.76
CA PRO A 86 1.00 -13.27 6.39
C PRO A 86 -0.16 -13.15 5.38
N SER A 87 -1.36 -12.80 5.84
CA SER A 87 -2.54 -12.63 5.00
C SER A 87 -2.78 -11.18 4.60
N TYR A 88 -2.12 -10.22 5.27
CA TYR A 88 -2.33 -8.80 5.02
C TYR A 88 -1.65 -8.34 3.71
N ILE A 89 -2.43 -8.38 2.63
CA ILE A 89 -2.03 -8.01 1.27
C ILE A 89 -1.29 -6.66 1.18
N PRO A 90 -1.69 -5.59 1.90
CA PRO A 90 -1.02 -4.28 1.80
C PRO A 90 0.50 -4.32 2.08
N TYR A 91 0.99 -5.22 2.95
CA TYR A 91 2.43 -5.37 3.14
C TYR A 91 3.14 -5.91 1.90
N MET A 92 2.57 -6.95 1.28
CA MET A 92 3.15 -7.54 0.07
C MET A 92 3.12 -6.55 -1.09
N LEU A 93 2.05 -5.76 -1.23
CA LEU A 93 1.97 -4.70 -2.23
C LEU A 93 3.03 -3.63 -2.00
N ALA A 94 3.19 -3.16 -0.77
CA ALA A 94 4.20 -2.16 -0.44
C ALA A 94 5.63 -2.67 -0.70
N LEU A 95 5.92 -3.92 -0.34
CA LEU A 95 7.21 -4.56 -0.63
C LEU A 95 7.43 -4.74 -2.15
N GLY A 96 6.42 -5.18 -2.89
CA GLY A 96 6.47 -5.29 -4.35
C GLY A 96 6.75 -3.95 -5.03
N ASN A 97 6.04 -2.90 -4.62
CA ASN A 97 6.22 -1.54 -5.13
C ASN A 97 7.60 -0.97 -4.79
N LEU A 98 8.11 -1.26 -3.59
CA LEU A 98 9.46 -0.85 -3.20
C LEU A 98 10.52 -1.52 -4.06
N HIS A 99 10.35 -2.80 -4.39
CA HIS A 99 11.23 -3.50 -5.33
C HIS A 99 11.16 -2.91 -6.75
N LEU A 100 9.97 -2.51 -7.23
CA LEU A 100 9.85 -1.77 -8.50
C LEU A 100 10.60 -0.44 -8.47
N LYS A 101 10.45 0.34 -7.38
CA LYS A 101 11.18 1.60 -7.17
C LYS A 101 12.70 1.40 -7.25
N ASN A 102 13.18 0.29 -6.68
CA ASN A 102 14.60 -0.07 -6.65
C ASN A 102 15.11 -0.76 -7.92
N ARG A 103 14.29 -0.84 -9.00
CA ARG A 103 14.60 -1.56 -10.24
C ARG A 103 14.97 -3.03 -10.03
N GLU A 104 14.27 -3.69 -9.11
CA GLU A 104 14.37 -5.12 -8.81
C GLU A 104 13.10 -5.87 -9.25
N PRO A 105 12.77 -5.89 -10.56
CA PRO A 105 11.47 -6.38 -11.03
C PRO A 105 11.22 -7.86 -10.73
N ASP A 106 12.26 -8.69 -10.66
CA ASP A 106 12.11 -10.11 -10.32
C ASP A 106 11.60 -10.31 -8.88
N LYS A 107 12.15 -9.56 -7.92
CA LYS A 107 11.67 -9.60 -6.53
C LYS A 107 10.25 -9.03 -6.42
N ALA A 108 9.94 -7.98 -7.17
CA ALA A 108 8.58 -7.43 -7.21
C ALA A 108 7.57 -8.48 -7.72
N LEU A 109 7.89 -9.19 -8.80
CA LEU A 109 7.07 -10.26 -9.35
C LEU A 109 6.79 -11.38 -8.35
N GLU A 110 7.75 -11.73 -7.48
CA GLU A 110 7.51 -12.73 -6.43
C GLU A 110 6.38 -12.32 -5.48
N TYR A 111 6.38 -11.06 -5.03
CA TYR A 111 5.31 -10.54 -4.15
C TYR A 111 3.96 -10.50 -4.86
N PHE A 112 3.90 -9.95 -6.09
CA PHE A 112 2.64 -9.87 -6.82
C PHE A 112 2.07 -11.25 -7.16
N LYS A 113 2.92 -12.23 -7.51
CA LYS A 113 2.48 -13.62 -7.69
C LYS A 113 1.91 -14.22 -6.40
N LYS A 114 2.57 -13.99 -5.25
CA LYS A 114 2.06 -14.44 -3.93
C LYS A 114 0.70 -13.81 -3.58
N ILE A 115 0.50 -12.53 -3.93
CA ILE A 115 -0.79 -11.86 -3.75
C ILE A 115 -1.85 -12.52 -4.62
N LEU A 116 -1.58 -12.75 -5.90
CA LEU A 116 -2.55 -13.33 -6.84
C LEU A 116 -2.89 -14.81 -6.55
N LEU A 117 -1.97 -15.55 -5.91
CA LEU A 117 -2.29 -16.88 -5.38
C LEU A 117 -3.34 -16.84 -4.26
N LYS A 118 -3.40 -15.75 -3.49
CA LYS A 118 -4.37 -15.56 -2.39
C LYS A 118 -5.64 -14.87 -2.86
N ASN A 119 -5.50 -13.83 -3.69
CA ASN A 119 -6.58 -13.04 -4.25
C ASN A 119 -6.33 -12.82 -5.75
N PRO A 120 -6.88 -13.67 -6.64
CA PRO A 120 -6.72 -13.53 -8.08
C PRO A 120 -7.33 -12.24 -8.66
N LEU A 121 -8.22 -11.58 -7.91
CA LEU A 121 -8.92 -10.35 -8.31
C LEU A 121 -8.21 -9.08 -7.79
N GLU A 122 -7.02 -9.20 -7.21
CA GLU A 122 -6.25 -8.04 -6.75
C GLU A 122 -5.66 -7.26 -7.93
N ILE A 123 -6.35 -6.21 -8.35
CA ILE A 123 -5.94 -5.39 -9.50
C ILE A 123 -4.56 -4.77 -9.31
N GLN A 124 -4.19 -4.36 -8.09
CA GLN A 124 -2.90 -3.73 -7.81
C GLN A 124 -1.73 -4.70 -8.04
N ALA A 125 -1.95 -6.00 -7.86
CA ALA A 125 -0.94 -7.01 -8.15
C ALA A 125 -0.79 -7.27 -9.66
N HIS A 126 -1.88 -7.20 -10.44
CA HIS A 126 -1.80 -7.31 -11.90
C HIS A 126 -1.12 -6.09 -12.53
N THR A 127 -1.45 -4.87 -12.09
CA THR A 127 -0.77 -3.66 -12.56
C THR A 127 0.69 -3.62 -12.11
N GLY A 128 0.99 -4.04 -10.89
CA GLY A 128 2.38 -4.20 -10.40
C GLY A 128 3.19 -5.22 -11.22
N LYS A 129 2.59 -6.35 -11.63
CA LYS A 129 3.23 -7.27 -12.59
C LYS A 129 3.50 -6.60 -13.93
N ALA A 130 2.53 -5.87 -14.49
CA ALA A 130 2.70 -5.17 -15.75
C ALA A 130 3.88 -4.17 -15.69
N GLU A 131 3.99 -3.39 -14.61
CA GLU A 131 5.12 -2.50 -14.37
C GLU A 131 6.46 -3.26 -14.27
N ALA A 132 6.50 -4.38 -13.55
CA ALA A 132 7.70 -5.21 -13.47
C ALA A 132 8.12 -5.74 -14.85
N TYR A 133 7.17 -6.22 -15.64
CA TYR A 133 7.42 -6.71 -17.00
C TYR A 133 7.83 -5.59 -17.96
N LEU A 134 7.32 -4.37 -17.78
CA LEU A 134 7.77 -3.18 -18.52
C LEU A 134 9.24 -2.88 -18.24
N GLN A 135 9.67 -2.90 -16.97
CA GLN A 135 11.09 -2.72 -16.61
C GLN A 135 11.99 -3.79 -17.26
N LYS A 136 11.46 -5.00 -17.44
CA LYS A 136 12.13 -6.13 -18.11
C LYS A 136 11.98 -6.14 -19.64
N LYS A 137 11.19 -5.21 -20.22
CA LYS A 137 10.81 -5.18 -21.64
C LYS A 137 10.15 -6.47 -22.15
N GLN A 138 9.46 -7.19 -21.26
CA GLN A 138 8.73 -8.42 -21.58
C GLN A 138 7.30 -8.10 -22.02
N PHE A 139 7.17 -7.53 -23.22
CA PHE A 139 5.93 -6.88 -23.68
C PHE A 139 4.70 -7.78 -23.73
N THR A 140 4.87 -9.08 -24.01
CA THR A 140 3.76 -10.05 -24.00
C THR A 140 3.17 -10.20 -22.60
N ASP A 141 4.03 -10.35 -21.58
CA ASP A 141 3.61 -10.50 -20.19
C ASP A 141 3.00 -9.21 -19.61
N VAL A 142 3.44 -8.05 -20.09
CA VAL A 142 2.79 -6.76 -19.80
C VAL A 142 1.34 -6.80 -20.27
N GLN A 143 1.11 -7.13 -21.54
CA GLN A 143 -0.22 -7.15 -22.13
C GLN A 143 -1.15 -8.13 -21.40
N ILE A 144 -0.70 -9.36 -21.13
CA ILE A 144 -1.47 -10.35 -20.36
C ILE A 144 -1.85 -9.79 -18.98
N SER A 145 -0.92 -9.15 -18.28
CA SER A 145 -1.17 -8.61 -16.95
C SER A 145 -2.15 -7.41 -16.98
N LEU A 146 -2.08 -6.57 -18.02
CA LEU A 146 -3.01 -5.46 -18.21
C LEU A 146 -4.41 -5.93 -18.63
N ASP A 147 -4.50 -6.96 -19.48
CA ASP A 147 -5.77 -7.57 -19.88
C ASP A 147 -6.51 -8.17 -18.66
N GLU A 148 -5.79 -8.86 -17.77
CA GLU A 148 -6.38 -9.33 -16.51
C GLU A 148 -6.83 -8.18 -15.60
N ALA A 149 -6.03 -7.11 -15.50
CA ALA A 149 -6.41 -5.94 -14.73
C ALA A 149 -7.67 -5.25 -15.28
N LEU A 150 -7.79 -5.15 -16.62
CA LEU A 150 -8.95 -4.57 -17.30
C LEU A 150 -10.20 -5.47 -17.18
N ARG A 151 -10.02 -6.80 -17.18
CA ARG A 151 -11.11 -7.74 -16.92
C ARG A 151 -11.70 -7.55 -15.52
N ILE A 152 -10.87 -7.23 -14.53
CA ILE A 152 -11.29 -6.97 -13.15
C ILE A 152 -11.93 -5.58 -13.04
N GLN A 153 -11.31 -4.55 -13.62
CA GLN A 153 -11.81 -3.18 -13.63
C GLN A 153 -11.70 -2.57 -15.04
N PRO A 154 -12.78 -2.62 -15.83
CA PRO A 154 -12.79 -2.12 -17.21
C PRO A 154 -12.49 -0.62 -17.34
N ASP A 155 -12.85 0.17 -16.34
CA ASP A 155 -12.69 1.63 -16.34
C ASP A 155 -11.57 2.06 -15.40
N SER A 156 -10.37 1.50 -15.58
CA SER A 156 -9.19 1.84 -14.77
C SER A 156 -8.23 2.77 -15.52
N ALA A 157 -8.21 4.05 -15.15
CA ALA A 157 -7.29 5.04 -15.73
C ALA A 157 -5.82 4.59 -15.64
N LYS A 158 -5.42 3.97 -14.52
CA LYS A 158 -4.07 3.42 -14.32
C LYS A 158 -3.74 2.30 -15.31
N VAL A 159 -4.68 1.41 -15.62
CA VAL A 159 -4.46 0.32 -16.59
C VAL A 159 -4.28 0.89 -18.00
N PHE A 160 -5.10 1.86 -18.40
CA PHE A 160 -4.94 2.54 -19.69
C PHE A 160 -3.64 3.34 -19.77
N PHE A 161 -3.22 4.01 -18.69
CA PHE A 161 -1.91 4.65 -18.62
C PHE A 161 -0.77 3.64 -18.85
N LEU A 162 -0.82 2.48 -18.21
CA LEU A 162 0.20 1.43 -18.40
C LEU A 162 0.18 0.82 -19.80
N TYR A 163 -0.99 0.78 -20.47
CA TYR A 163 -1.05 0.48 -21.89
C TYR A 163 -0.30 1.53 -22.72
N GLY A 164 -0.45 2.82 -22.39
CA GLY A 164 0.35 3.89 -22.97
C GLY A 164 1.85 3.65 -22.82
N GLU A 165 2.30 3.33 -21.59
CA GLU A 165 3.70 3.00 -21.31
C GLU A 165 4.21 1.80 -22.13
N LEU A 166 3.39 0.77 -22.30
CA LEU A 166 3.71 -0.38 -23.15
C LEU A 166 3.95 0.02 -24.60
N TYR A 167 3.09 0.88 -25.17
CA TYR A 167 3.24 1.33 -26.55
C TYR A 167 4.41 2.31 -26.73
N LEU A 168 4.69 3.17 -25.75
CA LEU A 168 5.92 3.96 -25.73
C LEU A 168 7.16 3.07 -25.70
N ALA A 169 7.19 2.04 -24.86
CA ALA A 169 8.30 1.10 -24.79
C ALA A 169 8.50 0.31 -26.10
N LYS A 170 7.42 0.06 -26.85
CA LYS A 170 7.42 -0.51 -28.21
C LYS A 170 7.79 0.51 -29.31
N LYS A 171 8.11 1.76 -28.96
CA LYS A 171 8.39 2.86 -29.89
C LYS A 171 7.20 3.23 -30.79
N ASN A 172 5.98 3.09 -30.29
CA ASN A 172 4.75 3.49 -30.97
C ASN A 172 4.03 4.63 -30.21
N PRO A 173 4.47 5.88 -30.37
CA PRO A 173 3.92 7.02 -29.62
C PRO A 173 2.47 7.38 -30.00
N GLU A 174 2.06 7.12 -31.23
CA GLU A 174 0.70 7.40 -31.69
C GLU A 174 -0.32 6.53 -30.95
N GLU A 175 -0.02 5.24 -30.80
CA GLU A 175 -0.91 4.35 -30.05
C GLU A 175 -0.88 4.65 -28.56
N ALA A 176 0.30 4.96 -28.01
CA ALA A 176 0.43 5.37 -26.61
C ALA A 176 -0.44 6.59 -26.28
N LYS A 177 -0.45 7.60 -27.16
CA LYS A 177 -1.27 8.80 -27.01
C LYS A 177 -2.76 8.49 -26.88
N LYS A 178 -3.29 7.54 -27.66
CA LYS A 178 -4.71 7.12 -27.55
C LYS A 178 -5.01 6.56 -26.17
N PHE A 179 -4.13 5.72 -25.64
CA PHE A 179 -4.29 5.12 -24.31
C PHE A 179 -4.16 6.14 -23.18
N TYR A 180 -3.25 7.10 -23.27
CA TYR A 180 -3.17 8.20 -22.30
C TYR A 180 -4.40 9.09 -22.33
N LEU A 181 -4.93 9.41 -23.52
CA LEU A 181 -6.18 10.16 -23.63
C LEU A 181 -7.33 9.39 -22.98
N LYS A 182 -7.41 8.07 -23.17
CA LYS A 182 -8.42 7.25 -22.50
C LYS A 182 -8.29 7.27 -20.97
N ALA A 183 -7.06 7.23 -20.45
CA ALA A 183 -6.83 7.38 -19.01
C ALA A 183 -7.36 8.73 -18.49
N LYS A 184 -7.11 9.83 -19.20
CA LYS A 184 -7.61 11.18 -18.85
C LYS A 184 -9.11 11.35 -19.04
N GLU A 185 -9.73 10.66 -20.00
CA GLU A 185 -11.19 10.63 -20.13
C GLU A 185 -11.86 9.98 -18.93
N ILE A 186 -11.25 8.92 -18.37
CA ILE A 186 -11.76 8.19 -17.21
C ILE A 186 -11.54 8.99 -15.93
N ASP A 187 -10.35 9.55 -15.76
CA ASP A 187 -9.98 10.38 -14.62
C ASP A 187 -9.22 11.63 -15.11
N PRO A 188 -9.90 12.79 -15.22
CA PRO A 188 -9.28 14.03 -15.69
C PRO A 188 -8.11 14.52 -14.82
N GLU A 189 -8.08 14.14 -13.54
CA GLU A 189 -7.01 14.49 -12.60
C GLU A 189 -5.87 13.46 -12.61
N PHE A 190 -5.99 12.41 -13.42
CA PHE A 190 -4.92 11.44 -13.59
C PHE A 190 -3.68 12.14 -14.17
N PRO A 191 -2.49 11.98 -13.54
CA PRO A 191 -1.25 12.63 -13.97
C PRO A 191 -0.97 12.43 -15.47
#